data_AF-A0A7W0MTM9-F1
#
_entry.id   AF-A0A7W0MTM9-F1
#
_cell.length_a   1.000
_cell.length_b   1.000
_cell.length_c   1.000
_cell.angle_alpha   90.00
_cell.angle_beta   90.00
_cell.angle_gamma   90.00
#
_symmetry.space_group_name_H-M   'P 1'
#
loop_
_entity.id
_entity.type
_entity.pdbx_description
1 polymer ?
#
loop_
_entity_poly.entity_id
_entity_poly.type
_entity_poly.pdbx_seq_one_letter_code
_entity_poly.pdbx_strand_id
1 'polypeptide(L)'
;VLSPARLAGAAGPGWLAVGDGAVRFRVELEGAGCAVPPDASPLHRVTAAAICRLSLEARQGAPIETVIPHYLRQPDAVIARQPPAP
;
A
#
# COMPACT_ATOMS: atom_id res chain seq x y z
N VAL A 1 8.37 -0.34 10.05
CA VAL A 1 8.75 0.34 8.79
C VAL A 1 9.86 -0.47 8.14
N LEU A 2 9.76 -0.84 6.87
CA LEU A 2 10.87 -1.49 6.15
C LEU A 2 12.04 -0.50 6.08
N SER A 3 13.26 -0.94 6.45
CA SER A 3 14.44 -0.09 6.28
C SER A 3 14.79 0.05 4.79
N PRO A 4 15.43 1.15 4.37
CA PRO A 4 15.90 1.30 2.98
C PRO A 4 16.76 0.11 2.51
N ALA A 5 17.63 -0.41 3.39
CA ALA A 5 18.42 -1.60 3.11
C ALA A 5 17.58 -2.88 2.86
N ARG A 6 16.46 -3.05 3.56
CA ARG A 6 15.54 -4.17 3.29
C ARG A 6 14.74 -3.98 2.01
N LEU A 7 14.43 -2.75 1.62
CA LEU A 7 13.77 -2.45 0.35
C LEU A 7 14.69 -2.75 -0.84
N ALA A 8 15.96 -2.32 -0.76
CA ALA A 8 16.96 -2.59 -1.80
C ALA A 8 17.22 -4.09 -2.01
N GLY A 9 17.15 -4.92 -0.96
CA GLY A 9 17.27 -6.38 -1.09
C GLY A 9 16.06 -7.08 -1.71
N ALA A 10 14.90 -6.41 -1.78
CA ALA A 10 13.68 -6.93 -2.41
C ALA A 10 13.46 -6.36 -3.83
N ALA A 11 14.16 -5.28 -4.16
CA ALA A 11 14.12 -4.63 -5.45
C ALA A 11 15.30 -5.10 -6.32
N GLY A 12 15.18 -4.97 -7.64
CA GLY A 12 16.25 -5.44 -8.52
C GLY A 12 16.18 -4.88 -9.93
N PRO A 13 17.16 -5.27 -10.77
CA PRO A 13 17.28 -4.78 -12.13
C PRO A 13 15.99 -4.95 -12.93
N GLY A 14 15.61 -3.90 -13.68
CA GLY A 14 14.45 -3.91 -14.58
C GLY A 14 13.10 -3.68 -13.89
N TRP A 15 13.07 -3.51 -12.57
CA TRP A 15 11.84 -3.15 -11.86
C TRP A 15 11.52 -1.67 -12.05
N LEU A 16 10.22 -1.37 -12.18
CA LEU A 16 9.70 -0.02 -12.15
C LEU A 16 9.24 0.33 -10.72
N ALA A 17 9.99 1.16 -10.02
CA ALA A 17 9.67 1.57 -8.66
C ALA A 17 8.81 2.85 -8.67
N VAL A 18 7.61 2.77 -8.09
CA VAL A 18 6.61 3.85 -8.07
C VAL A 18 6.14 4.20 -6.66
N GLY A 19 5.44 5.33 -6.54
CA GLY A 19 4.96 5.89 -5.27
C GLY A 19 5.96 6.83 -4.60
N ASP A 20 5.52 7.51 -3.54
CA ASP A 20 6.31 8.51 -2.81
C ASP A 20 7.58 7.91 -2.18
N GLY A 21 7.51 6.64 -1.75
CA GLY A 21 8.68 5.90 -1.27
C GLY A 21 9.75 5.74 -2.34
N ALA A 22 9.36 5.51 -3.59
CA ALA A 22 10.32 5.39 -4.70
C ALA A 22 11.01 6.72 -5.01
N VAL A 23 10.28 7.83 -4.95
CA VAL A 23 10.85 9.18 -5.11
C VAL A 23 11.80 9.49 -3.95
N ARG A 24 11.37 9.21 -2.71
CA ARG A 24 12.17 9.47 -1.50
C ARG A 24 13.49 8.71 -1.46
N PHE A 25 13.52 7.46 -1.94
CA PHE A 25 14.68 6.57 -1.91
C PHE A 25 15.23 6.30 -3.32
N ARG A 26 15.11 7.29 -4.21
CA ARG A 26 15.48 7.17 -5.63
C ARG A 26 16.91 6.67 -5.79
N VAL A 27 17.85 7.30 -5.09
CA VAL A 27 19.29 7.01 -5.24
C VAL A 27 19.59 5.55 -4.92
N GLU A 28 19.02 5.03 -3.83
CA GLU A 28 19.21 3.64 -3.41
C GLU A 28 18.54 2.65 -4.38
N LEU A 29 17.35 2.98 -4.89
CA LEU A 29 16.60 2.14 -5.82
C LEU A 29 17.23 2.10 -7.22
N GLU A 30 17.65 3.26 -7.74
CA GLU A 30 18.39 3.35 -9.00
C GLU A 30 19.77 2.67 -8.88
N GLY A 31 20.44 2.82 -7.72
CA GLY A 31 21.67 2.09 -7.39
C GLY A 31 21.50 0.56 -7.35
N ALA A 32 20.29 0.07 -7.04
CA ALA A 32 19.92 -1.35 -7.13
C ALA A 32 19.46 -1.80 -8.54
N GLY A 33 19.48 -0.90 -9.53
CA GLY A 33 19.11 -1.18 -10.92
C GLY A 33 17.62 -1.02 -11.25
N CYS A 34 16.82 -0.43 -10.36
CA CYS A 34 15.44 -0.10 -10.65
C CYS A 34 15.33 1.17 -11.49
N ALA A 35 14.25 1.28 -12.26
CA ALA A 35 13.84 2.52 -12.89
C ALA A 35 12.86 3.25 -11.97
N VAL A 36 13.14 4.53 -11.66
CA VAL A 36 12.22 5.40 -10.92
C VAL A 36 11.74 6.51 -11.86
N PRO A 37 10.44 6.62 -12.18
CA PRO A 37 9.92 7.70 -13.02
C PRO A 37 10.20 9.10 -12.45
N PRO A 38 10.09 10.18 -13.24
CA PRO A 38 10.19 11.55 -12.72
C PRO A 38 9.18 11.81 -11.59
N ASP A 39 9.54 12.67 -10.63
CA ASP A 39 8.75 12.89 -9.39
C ASP A 39 7.28 13.26 -9.66
N ALA A 40 7.02 14.08 -10.68
CA ALA A 40 5.67 14.50 -11.06
C ALA A 40 4.91 13.48 -11.93
N SER A 41 5.49 12.30 -12.18
CA SER A 41 4.88 11.28 -13.01
C SER A 41 3.57 10.77 -12.38
N PRO A 42 2.48 10.66 -13.16
CA PRO A 42 1.23 10.11 -12.65
C PRO A 42 1.37 8.64 -12.22
N LEU A 43 2.44 7.95 -12.63
CA LEU A 43 2.74 6.57 -12.24
C LEU A 43 2.95 6.42 -10.72
N HIS A 44 3.34 7.48 -10.02
CA HIS A 44 3.45 7.46 -8.56
C HIS A 44 2.09 7.49 -7.83
N ARG A 45 0.99 7.74 -8.55
CA ARG A 45 -0.34 7.91 -7.96
C ARG A 45 -1.23 6.69 -8.22
N VAL A 46 -1.87 6.21 -7.16
CA VAL A 46 -2.96 5.22 -7.29
C VAL A 46 -4.23 5.94 -7.72
N THR A 47 -4.95 5.38 -8.69
CA THR A 47 -6.25 5.92 -9.15
C THR A 47 -7.35 4.89 -8.97
N ALA A 48 -8.55 5.35 -8.61
CA ALA A 48 -9.73 4.48 -8.49
C ALA A 48 -10.04 3.78 -9.82
N ALA A 49 -9.88 4.47 -10.95
CA ALA A 49 -10.09 3.89 -12.27
C ALA A 49 -9.15 2.71 -12.55
N ALA A 50 -7.88 2.79 -12.16
CA ALA A 50 -6.94 1.68 -12.31
C ALA A 50 -7.35 0.48 -11.45
N ILE A 51 -7.79 0.72 -10.21
CA ILE A 51 -8.29 -0.34 -9.31
C ILE A 51 -9.52 -1.02 -9.93
N CYS A 52 -10.50 -0.25 -10.38
CA CYS A 52 -11.71 -0.80 -11.00
C CYS A 52 -11.37 -1.61 -12.25
N ARG A 53 -10.44 -1.13 -13.09
CA ARG A 53 -10.00 -1.88 -14.27
C ARG A 53 -9.36 -3.22 -13.90
N LEU A 54 -8.45 -3.22 -12.93
CA LEU A 54 -7.82 -4.45 -12.43
C LEU A 54 -8.86 -5.42 -11.84
N SER A 55 -9.90 -4.91 -11.18
CA SER A 55 -10.96 -5.77 -10.62
C SER A 55 -11.75 -6.55 -11.66
N LEU A 56 -11.83 -6.06 -12.91
CA LEU A 56 -12.51 -6.77 -14.00
C LEU A 56 -11.77 -8.06 -14.38
N GLU A 57 -10.45 -8.09 -14.17
CA GLU A 57 -9.58 -9.22 -14.51
C GLU A 57 -9.24 -10.08 -13.27
N ALA A 58 -9.61 -9.62 -12.08
CA ALA A 58 -9.30 -10.29 -10.83
C ALA A 58 -10.10 -11.59 -10.68
N ARG A 59 -9.41 -12.67 -10.31
CA ARG A 59 -10.08 -13.88 -9.81
C ARG A 59 -10.76 -13.56 -8.49
N GLN A 60 -11.83 -14.28 -8.16
CA GLN A 60 -12.47 -14.14 -6.85
C GLN A 60 -11.45 -14.35 -5.74
N GLY A 61 -11.28 -13.31 -4.91
CA GLY A 61 -10.41 -13.34 -3.73
C GLY A 61 -11.05 -14.09 -2.58
N ALA A 62 -10.38 -14.07 -1.42
CA ALA A 62 -10.98 -14.57 -0.19
C ALA A 62 -12.28 -13.79 0.12
N PRO A 63 -13.30 -14.45 0.71
CA PRO A 63 -14.52 -13.77 1.10
C PRO A 63 -14.25 -12.61 2.05
N ILE A 64 -15.00 -11.51 1.94
CA ILE A 64 -14.72 -10.28 2.69
C ILE A 64 -14.76 -10.49 4.21
N GLU A 65 -15.63 -11.37 4.67
CA GLU A 65 -15.77 -11.80 6.06
C GLU A 65 -14.51 -12.47 6.63
N THR A 66 -13.60 -12.94 5.78
CA THR A 66 -12.31 -13.52 6.19
C THR A 66 -11.18 -12.49 6.27
N VAL A 67 -11.39 -11.29 5.71
CA VAL A 67 -10.41 -10.21 5.73
C VAL A 67 -10.55 -9.45 7.04
N ILE A 68 -9.77 -9.85 8.06
CA ILE A 68 -9.78 -9.18 9.37
C ILE A 68 -8.64 -8.15 9.44
N PRO A 69 -8.95 -6.84 9.50
CA PRO A 69 -7.93 -5.81 9.64
C PRO A 69 -7.25 -5.89 11.00
N HIS A 70 -5.92 -5.76 11.01
CA HIS A 70 -5.15 -5.60 12.23
C HIS A 70 -5.27 -4.14 12.72
N TYR A 71 -6.34 -3.84 13.45
CA TYR A 71 -6.52 -2.51 14.05
C TYR A 71 -5.42 -2.23 15.07
N LEU A 72 -4.51 -1.31 14.74
CA LEU A 72 -3.41 -0.91 15.62
C LEU A 72 -3.82 0.16 16.65
N ARG A 73 -5.05 0.64 16.57
CA ARG A 73 -5.63 1.65 17.46
C ARG A 73 -7.01 1.22 17.92
N GLN A 74 -7.41 1.69 19.10
CA GLN A 74 -8.78 1.53 19.58
C GLN A 74 -9.76 2.28 18.67
N PRO A 75 -10.99 1.76 18.49
CA PRO A 75 -12.02 2.46 17.74
C PRO A 75 -12.38 3.79 18.42
N ASP A 76 -12.63 4.83 17.63
CA ASP A 76 -13.05 6.14 18.15
C ASP A 76 -14.48 6.10 18.71
N ALA A 77 -15.29 5.17 18.21
CA ALA A 77 -16.65 4.94 18.69
C ALA A 77 -16.67 3.80 19.70
N VAL A 78 -17.21 4.08 20.88
CA VAL A 78 -17.59 3.07 21.86
C VAL A 78 -19.11 2.92 21.86
N ILE A 79 -19.60 1.71 22.10
CA ILE A 79 -21.03 1.46 22.30
C ILE A 79 -21.49 2.35 23.46
N ALA A 80 -22.51 3.18 23.24
CA ALA A 80 -23.10 3.99 24.30
C ALA A 80 -23.54 3.05 25.44
N ARG A 81 -23.13 3.36 26.68
CA ARG A 81 -23.46 2.55 27.86
C ARG A 81 -24.97 2.24 27.86
N GLN A 82 -25.29 0.95 27.90
CA GLN A 82 -26.65 0.50 28.17
C GLN A 82 -27.09 1.14 29.51
N PRO A 83 -28.30 1.73 29.61
CA PRO A 83 -28.78 2.22 30.90
C PRO A 83 -28.75 1.08 31.93
N PRO A 84 -28.46 1.36 33.21
CA PRO A 84 -28.50 0.33 34.24
C PRO A 84 -29.86 -0.37 34.23
N ALA A 85 -29.86 -1.70 34.39
CA ALA A 85 -31.09 -2.48 34.51
C ALA A 85 -31.95 -1.95 35.68
N PRO A 86 -33.30 -2.05 35.57
CA PRO A 86 -34.22 -1.51 36.57
C PRO A 86 -34.04 -2.11 37.95
#